data_AF-A0A356Z738-F1
#
_entry.id   AF-A0A356Z738-F1
#
_cell.length_a   1.000
_cell.length_b   1.000
_cell.length_c   1.000
_cell.angle_alpha   90.00
_cell.angle_beta   90.00
_cell.angle_gamma   90.00
#
_symmetry.space_group_name_H-M   'P 1'
#
loop_
_entity.id
_entity.type
_entity.pdbx_description
1 polymer ?
#
loop_
_entity_poly.entity_id
_entity_poly.type
_entity_poly.pdbx_seq_one_letter_code
_entity_poly.pdbx_strand_id
1 'polypeptide(L)'
;MAEACICYTGDILDDYKDKYSLQYYIETAKEIEKMGAHILGIKDMSGLLKPYAAEKLIRELKNEISIPIHLHTHDTSGNGVATVLMAAEAGVDIVDVAFNSMSGL
;
A
#
# COMPACT_ATOMS: atom_id res chain seq x y z
N MET A 1 -4.19 -15.05 -14.14
CA MET A 1 -3.57 -13.93 -13.39
C MET A 1 -4.60 -13.39 -12.42
N ALA A 2 -4.23 -13.19 -11.16
CA ALA A 2 -5.09 -12.71 -10.08
C ALA A 2 -4.32 -11.75 -9.17
N GLU A 3 -4.92 -10.61 -8.86
CA GLU A 3 -4.46 -9.68 -7.83
C GLU A 3 -5.26 -9.93 -6.55
N ALA A 4 -4.56 -10.18 -5.45
CA ALA A 4 -5.18 -10.33 -4.13
C ALA A 4 -4.81 -9.12 -3.28
N CYS A 5 -5.79 -8.54 -2.59
CA CYS A 5 -5.61 -7.25 -1.93
C CYS A 5 -5.64 -7.34 -0.40
N ILE A 6 -4.78 -6.57 0.25
CA ILE A 6 -4.86 -6.26 1.68
C ILE A 6 -5.46 -4.86 1.82
N CYS A 7 -6.55 -4.73 2.59
CA CYS A 7 -7.11 -3.42 2.91
C CYS A 7 -6.25 -2.74 3.99
N TYR A 8 -5.74 -1.55 3.69
CA TYR A 8 -4.94 -0.78 4.63
C TYR A 8 -5.83 -0.06 5.65
N THR A 9 -5.44 -0.12 6.92
CA THR A 9 -6.08 0.60 8.02
C THR A 9 -5.08 0.88 9.14
N GLY A 10 -5.43 1.80 10.04
CA GLY A 10 -4.55 2.22 11.12
C GLY A 10 -3.36 3.04 10.61
N ASP A 11 -2.26 2.97 11.33
CA ASP A 11 -1.03 3.69 11.03
C ASP A 11 0.18 2.86 11.49
N ILE A 12 0.95 2.33 10.53
CA ILE A 12 2.12 1.48 10.83
C ILE A 12 3.28 2.24 11.49
N LEU A 13 3.18 3.56 11.60
CA LEU A 13 4.14 4.42 12.30
C LEU A 13 3.66 4.82 13.71
N ASP A 14 2.44 4.44 14.11
CA ASP A 14 1.90 4.71 15.44
C ASP A 14 2.21 3.54 16.39
N ASP A 15 3.27 3.70 17.19
CA ASP A 15 3.73 2.68 18.14
C ASP A 15 2.71 2.33 19.24
N TYR A 16 1.66 3.15 19.42
CA TYR A 16 0.58 2.87 20.38
C TYR A 16 -0.55 2.00 19.79
N LYS A 17 -0.57 1.77 18.46
CA LYS A 17 -1.60 0.98 17.75
C LYS A 17 -0.96 -0.20 17.03
N ASP A 18 -0.68 -1.26 17.78
CA ASP A 18 0.06 -2.44 17.32
C ASP A 18 -0.77 -3.49 16.56
N LYS A 19 -2.11 -3.42 16.62
CA LYS A 19 -2.99 -4.41 15.95
C LYS A 19 -2.77 -4.50 14.44
N TYR A 20 -2.58 -3.36 13.76
CA TYR A 20 -2.31 -3.28 12.32
C TYR A 20 -0.90 -2.74 12.09
N SER A 21 0.08 -3.40 12.70
CA SER A 21 1.50 -3.08 12.59
C SER A 21 2.06 -3.40 11.20
N LEU A 22 3.28 -2.94 10.94
CA LEU A 22 4.02 -3.31 9.72
C LEU A 22 4.12 -4.84 9.55
N GLN A 23 4.36 -5.57 10.64
CA GLN A 23 4.49 -7.03 10.62
C GLN A 23 3.21 -7.72 10.13
N TYR A 24 2.04 -7.21 10.53
CA TYR A 24 0.75 -7.72 10.06
C TYR A 24 0.66 -7.70 8.53
N TYR A 25 1.07 -6.60 7.90
CA TYR A 25 1.02 -6.46 6.44
C TYR A 25 2.02 -7.39 5.74
N ILE A 26 3.23 -7.54 6.29
CA ILE A 26 4.27 -8.43 5.74
C ILE A 26 3.81 -9.89 5.81
N GLU A 27 3.31 -10.35 6.95
CA GLU A 27 2.86 -11.73 7.13
C GLU A 27 1.68 -12.05 6.22
N THR A 28 0.71 -11.14 6.14
CA THR A 28 -0.45 -11.29 5.24
C THR A 28 -0.02 -11.34 3.77
N ALA A 29 0.96 -10.50 3.37
CA ALA A 29 1.48 -10.50 2.01
C ALA A 29 2.16 -11.83 1.63
N LYS A 30 2.97 -12.40 2.54
CA LYS A 30 3.61 -13.71 2.34
C LYS A 30 2.59 -14.84 2.22
N GLU A 31 1.53 -14.80 3.03
CA GLU A 31 0.43 -15.77 2.93
C GLU A 31 -0.27 -15.67 1.58
N ILE A 32 -0.57 -14.46 1.12
CA ILE A 32 -1.19 -14.19 -0.19
C ILE A 32 -0.31 -14.71 -1.35
N GLU A 33 1.00 -14.44 -1.31
CA GLU A 33 1.94 -14.95 -2.31
C GLU A 33 1.96 -16.49 -2.31
N LYS A 34 2.02 -17.12 -1.13
CA LYS A 34 1.98 -18.58 -0.98
C LYS A 34 0.68 -19.21 -1.50
N MET A 35 -0.43 -18.48 -1.45
CA MET A 35 -1.71 -18.90 -2.04
C MET A 35 -1.73 -18.83 -3.58
N GLY A 36 -0.71 -18.26 -4.22
CA GLY A 36 -0.56 -18.20 -5.67
C GLY A 36 -1.08 -16.90 -6.30
N ALA A 37 -1.16 -15.81 -5.54
CA ALA A 37 -1.43 -14.49 -6.12
C ALA A 37 -0.31 -14.09 -7.10
N HIS A 38 -0.68 -13.36 -8.15
CA HIS A 38 0.29 -12.91 -9.17
C HIS A 38 0.74 -11.47 -8.92
N ILE A 39 -0.09 -10.69 -8.22
CA ILE A 39 0.15 -9.30 -7.80
C ILE A 39 -0.44 -9.15 -6.40
N LEU A 40 0.27 -8.43 -5.53
CA LEU A 40 -0.25 -7.98 -4.25
C LEU A 40 -0.86 -6.59 -4.42
N GLY A 41 -2.14 -6.44 -4.10
CA GLY A 41 -2.79 -5.14 -3.98
C GLY A 41 -2.71 -4.58 -2.56
N ILE A 42 -2.26 -3.35 -2.39
CA ILE A 42 -2.44 -2.58 -1.15
C ILE A 42 -3.59 -1.61 -1.39
N LYS A 43 -4.74 -1.88 -0.76
CA LYS A 43 -5.96 -1.11 -0.91
C LYS A 43 -6.19 -0.19 0.27
N ASP A 44 -5.73 1.06 0.17
CA ASP A 44 -6.07 2.14 1.11
C ASP A 44 -7.38 2.81 0.69
N MET A 45 -8.50 2.19 1.04
CA MET A 45 -9.85 2.64 0.67
C MET A 45 -10.27 3.99 1.27
N SER A 46 -9.54 4.48 2.28
CA SER A 46 -9.92 5.66 3.06
C SER A 46 -8.92 6.81 2.95
N GLY A 47 -7.80 6.63 2.23
CA GLY A 47 -6.75 7.64 2.12
C GLY A 47 -5.99 7.86 3.44
N LEU A 48 -5.80 6.80 4.23
CA LEU A 48 -5.14 6.82 5.54
C LEU A 48 -3.62 6.66 5.45
N LEU A 49 -3.12 6.08 4.35
CA LEU A 49 -1.70 5.79 4.19
C LEU A 49 -0.93 7.09 3.97
N LYS A 50 -0.19 7.51 5.00
CA LYS A 50 0.66 8.71 4.98
C LYS A 50 1.90 8.50 4.10
N PRO A 51 2.51 9.56 3.55
CA PRO A 51 3.64 9.41 2.62
C PRO A 51 4.84 8.60 3.15
N TYR A 52 5.30 8.89 4.37
CA TYR A 52 6.41 8.13 4.98
C TYR A 52 6.02 6.71 5.39
N ALA A 53 4.74 6.48 5.70
CA ALA A 53 4.23 5.13 5.95
C ALA A 53 4.20 4.34 4.65
N ALA A 54 3.86 4.96 3.52
CA ALA A 54 3.90 4.34 2.21
C ALA A 54 5.32 3.92 1.81
N GLU A 55 6.30 4.82 1.97
CA GLU A 55 7.72 4.50 1.70
C GLU A 55 8.16 3.28 2.51
N LYS A 56 7.91 3.30 3.83
CA LYS A 56 8.28 2.20 4.72
C LYS A 56 7.55 0.90 4.36
N LEU A 57 6.24 0.95 4.18
CA LEU A 57 5.43 -0.23 3.86
C LEU A 57 5.89 -0.88 2.56
N ILE A 58 6.01 -0.09 1.49
CA ILE A 58 6.39 -0.60 0.17
C ILE A 58 7.80 -1.17 0.20
N ARG A 59 8.78 -0.45 0.77
CA ARG A 59 10.17 -0.93 0.84
C ARG A 59 10.28 -2.27 1.55
N GLU A 60 9.60 -2.42 2.69
CA GLU A 60 9.64 -3.66 3.46
C GLU A 60 8.90 -4.80 2.74
N LEU A 61 7.76 -4.53 2.10
CA LEU A 61 7.09 -5.55 1.28
C LEU A 61 7.95 -6.00 0.09
N LYS A 62 8.61 -5.08 -0.63
CA LYS A 62 9.50 -5.42 -1.75
C LYS A 62 10.71 -6.25 -1.32
N ASN A 63 11.12 -6.18 -0.06
CA ASN A 63 12.19 -7.02 0.49
C ASN A 63 11.72 -8.43 0.86
N GLU A 64 10.41 -8.61 1.07
CA GLU A 64 9.84 -9.79 1.72
C GLU A 64 9.02 -10.70 0.80
N ILE A 65 8.55 -10.17 -0.34
CA ILE A 65 7.82 -10.91 -1.37
C ILE A 65 8.39 -10.65 -2.78
N SER A 66 8.15 -11.59 -3.70
CA SER A 66 8.69 -11.55 -5.06
C SER A 66 7.69 -11.06 -6.11
N ILE A 67 6.39 -11.09 -5.81
CA ILE A 67 5.34 -10.63 -6.73
C ILE A 67 5.24 -9.10 -6.78
N PRO A 68 4.82 -8.51 -7.92
CA PRO A 68 4.61 -7.06 -8.04
C PRO A 68 3.60 -6.53 -7.03
N ILE A 69 3.79 -5.27 -6.62
CA ILE A 69 2.91 -4.55 -5.69
C ILE A 69 2.14 -3.47 -6.45
N HIS A 70 0.82 -3.48 -6.29
CA HIS A 70 -0.10 -2.47 -6.79
C HIS A 70 -0.67 -1.66 -5.64
N LEU A 71 -0.42 -0.34 -5.61
CA LEU A 71 -0.96 0.56 -4.61
C LEU A 71 -2.20 1.30 -5.11
N HIS A 72 -3.28 1.17 -4.34
CA HIS A 72 -4.50 1.96 -4.48
C HIS A 72 -4.70 2.84 -3.25
N THR A 73 -4.95 4.13 -3.45
CA THR A 73 -5.29 5.08 -2.37
C THR A 73 -6.32 6.11 -2.84
N HIS A 74 -6.91 6.82 -1.88
CA HIS A 74 -7.80 7.95 -2.11
C HIS A 74 -7.12 9.25 -1.67
N ASP A 75 -7.39 10.35 -2.36
CA ASP A 75 -6.84 11.67 -2.03
C ASP A 75 -7.67 12.45 -0.99
N THR A 76 -8.48 11.76 -0.18
CA THR A 76 -9.38 12.38 0.81
C THR A 76 -8.64 13.28 1.82
N SER A 77 -7.39 12.96 2.11
CA SER A 77 -6.54 13.75 3.02
C SER A 77 -5.74 14.87 2.34
N GLY A 78 -5.80 14.97 1.00
CA GLY A 78 -4.96 15.84 0.18
C GLY A 78 -3.49 15.39 0.05
N ASN A 79 -3.14 14.21 0.58
CA ASN A 79 -1.78 13.67 0.54
C ASN A 79 -1.58 12.54 -0.49
N GLY A 80 -2.60 12.19 -1.28
CA GLY A 80 -2.58 11.04 -2.18
C GLY A 80 -1.42 11.08 -3.16
N VAL A 81 -1.15 12.25 -3.77
CA VAL A 81 -0.01 12.45 -4.67
C VAL A 81 1.32 12.21 -3.96
N ALA A 82 1.50 12.76 -2.76
CA ALA A 82 2.73 12.57 -1.98
C ALA A 82 2.90 11.09 -1.57
N THR A 83 1.81 10.42 -1.18
CA THR A 83 1.81 8.99 -0.87
C THR A 83 2.23 8.13 -2.06
N VAL A 84 1.69 8.40 -3.25
CA VAL A 84 2.06 7.70 -4.48
C VAL A 84 3.51 7.97 -4.87
N LEU A 85 3.99 9.21 -4.75
CA LEU A 85 5.39 9.56 -5.03
C LEU A 85 6.35 8.81 -4.10
N MET A 86 6.08 8.79 -2.79
CA MET A 86 6.92 8.07 -1.84
C MET A 86 6.87 6.55 -2.04
N ALA A 87 5.73 6.00 -2.47
CA ALA A 87 5.62 4.61 -2.86
C ALA A 87 6.44 4.30 -4.13
N ALA A 88 6.45 5.20 -5.11
CA ALA A 88 7.27 5.09 -6.33
C ALA A 88 8.77 5.11 -6.01
N GLU A 89 9.22 6.02 -5.15
CA GLU A 89 10.62 6.06 -4.67
C GLU A 89 11.01 4.77 -3.93
N ALA A 90 10.06 4.14 -3.22
CA ALA A 90 10.26 2.85 -2.55
C ALA A 90 10.17 1.63 -3.48
N GLY A 91 9.87 1.81 -4.76
CA GLY A 91 9.86 0.74 -5.76
C GLY A 91 8.52 0.01 -5.93
N VAL A 92 7.38 0.67 -5.68
CA VAL A 92 6.07 0.13 -6.05
C VAL A 92 5.98 -0.05 -7.57
N ASP A 93 5.32 -1.12 -8.03
CA ASP A 93 5.31 -1.48 -9.45
C ASP A 93 4.14 -0.84 -10.21
N ILE A 94 2.98 -0.70 -9.56
CA ILE A 94 1.74 -0.18 -10.15
C ILE A 94 1.06 0.76 -9.14
N VAL A 95 0.46 1.84 -9.63
CA VAL A 95 -0.33 2.77 -8.82
C VAL A 95 -1.63 3.13 -9.53
N ASP A 96 -2.73 3.19 -8.77
CA ASP A 96 -4.01 3.70 -9.26
C ASP A 96 -4.01 5.23 -9.27
N VAL A 97 -4.49 5.81 -10.38
CA VAL A 97 -4.66 7.26 -10.55
C VAL A 97 -5.98 7.55 -11.27
N ALA A 98 -6.46 8.78 -11.16
CA ALA A 98 -7.64 9.27 -11.87
C ALA A 98 -7.29 10.45 -12.79
N PHE A 99 -8.06 10.64 -13.86
CA PHE A 99 -7.95 11.83 -14.71
C PHE A 99 -8.20 13.09 -13.89
N ASN A 100 -7.45 14.18 -14.16
CA ASN A 100 -7.48 15.40 -13.36
C ASN A 100 -8.89 15.91 -13.00
N SER A 101 -9.83 15.95 -13.96
CA SER A 101 -11.20 16.44 -13.73
C SER A 101 -12.10 15.50 -12.92
N MET A 102 -11.62 14.30 -12.62
CA MET A 102 -12.26 13.26 -11.81
C MET A 102 -11.33 12.78 -10.67
N SER A 103 -10.27 13.55 -10.39
CA SER A 103 -9.29 13.26 -9.35
C SER A 103 -9.40 14.28 -8.22
N GLY A 104 -8.84 13.94 -7.06
CA GLY A 104 -8.83 14.83 -5.91
C GLY A 104 -10.22 15.04 -5.32
N LEU A 105 -10.25 15.88 -4.28
CA LEU A 105 -11.44 16.41 -3.64
C LEU A 105 -11.16 17.84 -3.18
#